data_AF-A0A2T0RFP1-F1
#
_entry.id   AF-A0A2T0RFP1-F1
#
_cell.length_a   1.000
_cell.length_b   1.000
_cell.length_c   1.000
_cell.angle_alpha   90.00
_cell.angle_beta   90.00
_cell.angle_gamma   90.00
#
_symmetry.space_group_name_H-M   'P 1'
#
loop_
_entity.id
_entity.type
_entity.pdbx_description
1 polymer ?
#
loop_
_entity_poly.entity_id
_entity_poly.type
_entity_poly.pdbx_seq_one_letter_code
_entity_poly.pdbx_strand_id
1 'polypeptide(L)'
;MAEHLEAARDVRNLGLVVDINSDHLVGYQLRIWSAPIEGPRFSEQTALIKSSGADFDGGSKSWWIPLARSLDGDETGLDILFRAARDYGTHVVLVPPKASSEEPR
;
A
#
# COMPACT_ATOMS: atom_id res chain seq x y z
N MET A 1 -19.66 5.98 33.34
CA MET A 1 -18.29 5.97 32.78
C MET A 1 -18.13 4.62 32.10
N ALA A 2 -18.46 4.57 30.81
CA ALA A 2 -18.41 3.38 29.98
C ALA A 2 -17.62 3.77 28.74
N GLU A 3 -16.31 3.82 28.89
CA GLU A 3 -15.35 4.02 27.80
C GLU A 3 -14.28 2.98 28.08
N HIS A 4 -14.04 2.05 27.14
CA HIS A 4 -12.91 1.09 27.01
C HIS A 4 -13.30 -0.28 26.39
N LEU A 5 -14.46 -0.44 25.73
CA LEU A 5 -14.86 -1.74 25.15
C LEU A 5 -15.05 -1.81 23.63
N GLU A 6 -14.61 -0.82 22.84
CA GLU A 6 -14.81 -0.85 21.37
C GLU A 6 -13.53 -0.90 20.52
N ALA A 7 -12.44 -1.45 21.05
CA ALA A 7 -11.18 -1.61 20.31
C ALA A 7 -10.99 -3.00 19.63
N ALA A 8 -12.00 -3.87 19.58
CA ALA A 8 -11.76 -5.29 19.25
C ALA A 8 -12.77 -6.01 18.31
N ARG A 9 -13.64 -5.28 17.59
CA ARG A 9 -14.58 -5.86 16.61
C ARG A 9 -14.66 -4.86 15.46
N ASP A 10 -13.97 -4.99 14.34
CA ASP A 10 -14.29 -5.97 13.31
C ASP A 10 -13.35 -5.72 12.09
N VAL A 11 -12.05 -6.03 12.17
CA VAL A 11 -11.12 -5.97 11.02
C VAL A 11 -10.38 -7.31 10.88
N ARG A 12 -11.07 -8.39 11.27
CA ARG A 12 -10.49 -9.70 11.52
C ARG A 12 -10.52 -10.65 10.32
N ASN A 13 -10.76 -10.16 9.11
CA ASN A 13 -10.95 -11.07 7.95
C ASN A 13 -9.97 -10.91 6.79
N LEU A 14 -8.95 -10.04 6.86
CA LEU A 14 -7.80 -10.07 5.94
C LEU A 14 -6.52 -9.54 6.60
N GLY A 15 -6.00 -10.27 7.58
CA GLY A 15 -4.55 -10.51 7.77
C GLY A 15 -3.53 -9.36 7.83
N LEU A 16 -3.91 -8.10 8.09
CA LEU A 16 -2.92 -7.02 8.29
C LEU A 16 -3.48 -5.90 9.19
N VAL A 17 -3.70 -6.18 10.47
CA VAL A 17 -3.83 -5.10 11.47
C VAL A 17 -2.42 -4.65 11.79
N VAL A 18 -1.88 -3.73 10.99
CA VAL A 18 -0.72 -2.94 11.41
C VAL A 18 -1.26 -1.99 12.49
N ASP A 19 -0.70 -2.04 13.70
CA ASP A 19 -0.87 -0.97 14.68
C ASP A 19 -0.11 0.23 14.13
N ILE A 20 -0.81 1.05 13.35
CA ILE A 20 -0.24 2.21 12.68
C ILE A 20 -0.29 3.38 13.66
N ASN A 21 0.69 3.44 14.57
CA ASN A 21 1.09 4.74 15.09
C ASN A 21 1.80 5.48 13.93
N SER A 22 1.11 6.45 13.33
CA SER A 22 1.51 7.13 12.09
C SER A 22 2.94 7.70 12.09
N ASP A 23 3.48 7.99 13.28
CA ASP A 23 4.85 8.48 13.49
C ASP A 23 5.93 7.44 13.08
N HIS A 24 5.64 6.15 13.21
CA HIS A 24 6.58 5.07 12.87
C HIS A 24 6.57 4.67 11.39
N LEU A 25 5.63 5.17 10.60
CA LEU A 25 5.50 4.85 9.18
C LEU A 25 6.17 5.88 8.26
N VAL A 26 6.80 6.90 8.83
CA VAL A 26 7.59 7.87 8.08
C VAL A 26 8.68 7.12 7.29
N GLY A 27 8.67 7.30 5.98
CA GLY A 27 9.60 6.65 5.05
C GLY A 27 9.21 5.24 4.59
N TYR A 28 8.13 4.65 5.10
CA TYR A 28 7.58 3.42 4.54
C TYR A 28 6.89 3.71 3.20
N GLN A 29 7.04 2.78 2.26
CA GLN A 29 6.44 2.88 0.94
C GLN A 29 5.77 1.56 0.55
N LEU A 30 4.67 1.63 -0.16
CA LEU A 30 4.11 0.48 -0.86
C LEU A 30 4.78 0.39 -2.22
N ARG A 31 5.34 -0.79 -2.53
CA ARG A 31 5.80 -1.15 -3.86
C ARG A 31 4.74 -2.00 -4.53
N ILE A 32 4.36 -1.62 -5.74
CA ILE A 32 3.28 -2.23 -6.49
C ILE A 32 3.78 -2.62 -7.88
N TRP A 33 3.41 -3.80 -8.37
CA TRP A 33 3.63 -4.15 -9.78
C TRP A 33 2.49 -5.00 -10.32
N SER A 34 2.23 -4.81 -11.61
CA SER A 34 1.16 -5.52 -12.33
C SER A 34 1.43 -7.03 -12.34
N ALA A 35 0.34 -7.79 -12.31
CA ALA A 35 0.39 -9.21 -12.59
C ALA A 35 0.79 -9.44 -14.07
N PRO A 36 1.41 -10.58 -14.41
CA PRO A 36 1.71 -10.93 -15.79
C PRO A 36 0.44 -11.41 -16.51
N ILE A 37 -0.52 -10.51 -16.66
CA ILE A 37 -1.77 -10.72 -17.41
C ILE A 37 -1.70 -9.98 -18.75
N GLU A 38 -2.33 -10.50 -19.79
CA GLU A 38 -2.28 -9.94 -21.14
C GLU A 38 -3.63 -9.32 -21.56
N GLY A 39 -3.58 -8.48 -22.60
CA GLY A 39 -4.76 -7.92 -23.24
C GLY A 39 -5.46 -6.83 -22.40
N PRO A 40 -6.79 -6.64 -22.55
CA PRO A 40 -7.51 -5.50 -21.97
C PRO A 40 -7.39 -5.43 -20.44
N ARG A 41 -7.28 -6.59 -19.78
CA ARG A 41 -7.14 -6.67 -18.32
C ARG A 41 -5.85 -6.05 -17.80
N PHE A 42 -4.76 -6.11 -18.57
CA PHE A 42 -3.50 -5.45 -18.19
C PHE A 42 -3.66 -3.92 -18.17
N SER A 43 -4.34 -3.38 -19.16
CA SER A 43 -4.62 -1.94 -19.25
C SER A 43 -5.54 -1.48 -18.12
N GLU A 44 -6.58 -2.25 -17.79
CA GLU A 44 -7.48 -1.97 -16.66
C GLU A 44 -6.75 -2.02 -15.32
N GLN A 45 -5.93 -3.05 -15.09
CA GLN A 45 -5.10 -3.18 -13.90
C GLN A 45 -4.16 -1.97 -13.76
N THR A 46 -3.46 -1.61 -14.84
CA THR A 46 -2.52 -0.49 -14.83
C THR A 46 -3.24 0.85 -14.60
N ALA A 47 -4.44 1.02 -15.17
CA ALA A 47 -5.26 2.19 -14.93
C ALA A 47 -5.68 2.31 -13.45
N LEU A 48 -6.09 1.20 -12.81
CA LEU A 48 -6.41 1.17 -11.39
C LEU A 48 -5.21 1.50 -10.51
N ILE A 49 -4.04 0.91 -10.79
CA ILE A 49 -2.80 1.23 -10.06
C ILE A 49 -2.48 2.72 -10.19
N LYS A 50 -2.59 3.30 -11.38
CA LYS A 50 -2.38 4.73 -11.58
C LYS A 50 -3.41 5.60 -10.82
N SER A 51 -4.68 5.20 -10.82
CA SER A 51 -5.76 5.89 -10.12
C SER A 51 -5.62 5.86 -8.59
N SER A 52 -4.85 4.93 -8.04
CA SER A 52 -4.52 4.91 -6.61
C SER A 52 -3.56 6.02 -6.16
N GLY A 53 -3.07 6.84 -7.08
CA GLY A 53 -2.07 7.87 -6.79
C GLY A 53 -0.64 7.34 -6.74
N ALA A 54 -0.40 6.13 -7.26
CA ALA A 54 0.93 5.56 -7.37
C ALA A 54 1.79 6.26 -8.41
N ASP A 55 3.04 6.51 -8.05
CA ASP A 55 4.07 7.05 -8.94
C ASP A 55 4.86 5.89 -9.57
N PHE A 56 4.97 5.91 -10.90
CA PHE A 56 5.73 4.89 -11.61
C PHE A 56 7.23 5.21 -11.61
N ASP A 57 8.04 4.28 -11.10
CA ASP A 57 9.48 4.31 -11.24
C ASP A 57 9.93 3.41 -12.40
N GLY A 58 10.48 4.05 -13.45
CA GLY A 58 10.96 3.36 -14.64
C GLY A 58 12.21 2.49 -14.39
N GLY A 59 13.01 2.80 -13.36
CA GLY A 59 14.21 2.03 -13.01
C GLY A 59 13.90 0.65 -12.45
N SER A 60 13.02 0.58 -11.46
CA SER A 60 12.55 -0.65 -10.83
C SER A 60 11.33 -1.28 -11.52
N LYS A 61 10.79 -0.62 -12.56
CA LYS A 61 9.54 -0.98 -13.26
C LYS A 61 8.40 -1.25 -12.27
N SER A 62 8.36 -0.47 -11.20
CA SER A 62 7.41 -0.64 -10.10
C SER A 62 6.73 0.69 -9.81
N TRP A 63 5.52 0.61 -9.31
CA TRP A 63 4.74 1.73 -8.83
C TRP A 63 4.95 1.89 -7.34
N TRP A 64 4.94 3.12 -6.86
CA TRP A 64 5.28 3.44 -5.47
C TRP A 64 4.27 4.41 -4.86
N ILE A 65 3.86 4.15 -3.62
CA ILE A 65 3.05 5.08 -2.82
C ILE A 65 3.67 5.25 -1.44
N PRO A 66 3.94 6.48 -0.98
CA PRO A 66 4.34 6.73 0.41
C PRO A 66 3.19 6.38 1.36
N LEU A 67 3.41 5.50 2.34
CA LEU A 67 2.34 5.01 3.21
C LEU A 67 1.78 6.12 4.10
N ALA A 68 2.62 7.04 4.56
CA ALA A 68 2.19 8.23 5.31
C ALA A 68 1.17 9.07 4.54
N ARG A 69 1.30 9.19 3.21
CA ARG A 69 0.35 9.92 2.35
C ARG A 69 -1.00 9.19 2.25
N SER A 70 -0.96 7.86 2.20
CA SER A 70 -2.18 7.05 2.13
C SER A 70 -3.02 7.08 3.41
N LEU A 71 -2.40 7.35 4.55
CA LEU A 71 -3.05 7.34 5.85
C LEU A 71 -3.63 8.71 6.25
N ASP A 72 -3.21 9.79 5.61
CA ASP A 72 -3.64 11.17 5.89
C ASP A 72 -4.98 11.54 5.21
N GLY A 73 -5.76 10.55 4.76
CA GLY A 73 -7.09 10.75 4.16
C GLY A 73 -7.27 10.20 2.74
N ASP A 74 -6.26 9.55 2.17
CA ASP A 74 -6.34 8.88 0.86
C ASP A 74 -6.68 7.38 1.00
N GLU A 75 -7.63 7.05 1.89
CA GLU A 75 -8.13 5.68 2.07
C GLU A 75 -8.65 5.10 0.75
N THR A 76 -9.12 5.96 -0.15
CA THR A 76 -9.56 5.61 -1.50
C THR A 76 -8.43 5.00 -2.34
N GLY A 77 -7.21 5.50 -2.25
CA GLY A 77 -6.07 4.95 -2.99
C GLY A 77 -5.71 3.53 -2.54
N LEU A 78 -5.71 3.26 -1.23
CA LEU A 78 -5.45 1.92 -0.69
C LEU A 78 -6.55 0.93 -1.04
N ASP A 79 -7.83 1.34 -0.95
CA ASP A 79 -8.95 0.49 -1.36
C ASP A 79 -8.86 0.11 -2.84
N ILE A 80 -8.53 1.06 -3.72
CA ILE A 80 -8.32 0.81 -5.15
C ILE A 80 -7.19 -0.20 -5.36
N LEU A 81 -6.09 -0.11 -4.61
CA LEU A 81 -4.99 -1.08 -4.70
C LEU A 81 -5.38 -2.47 -4.23
N PHE A 82 -6.09 -2.59 -3.11
CA PHE A 82 -6.54 -3.89 -2.62
C PHE A 82 -7.57 -4.52 -3.56
N ARG A 83 -8.44 -3.71 -4.16
CA ARG A 83 -9.32 -4.15 -5.24
C ARG A 83 -8.52 -4.62 -6.45
N ALA A 84 -7.51 -3.88 -6.89
CA ALA A 84 -6.65 -4.29 -7.99
C ALA A 84 -5.91 -5.61 -7.68
N ALA A 85 -5.43 -5.78 -6.45
CA ALA A 85 -4.80 -7.00 -5.98
C ALA A 85 -5.76 -8.21 -6.02
N ARG A 86 -6.99 -8.02 -5.55
CA ARG A 86 -8.01 -9.07 -5.54
C ARG A 86 -8.51 -9.43 -6.95
N ASP A 87 -8.83 -8.42 -7.75
CA ASP A 87 -9.53 -8.59 -9.03
C ASP A 87 -8.54 -8.98 -10.16
N TYR A 88 -7.27 -8.55 -10.08
CA TYR A 88 -6.27 -8.73 -11.15
C TYR A 88 -4.97 -9.42 -10.68
N GLY A 89 -4.85 -9.75 -9.40
CA GLY A 89 -3.61 -10.33 -8.86
C GLY A 89 -2.45 -9.34 -8.75
N THR A 90 -2.72 -8.03 -8.72
CA THR A 90 -1.69 -7.00 -8.49
C THR A 90 -0.88 -7.33 -7.23
N HIS A 91 0.43 -7.26 -7.34
CA HIS A 91 1.31 -7.48 -6.21
C HIS A 91 1.54 -6.16 -5.48
N VAL A 92 1.35 -6.17 -4.16
CA VAL A 92 1.58 -5.03 -3.28
C VAL A 92 2.42 -5.50 -2.10
N VAL A 93 3.55 -4.84 -1.85
CA VAL A 93 4.41 -5.15 -0.71
C VAL A 93 4.78 -3.88 0.04
N LEU A 94 4.81 -3.99 1.37
CA LEU A 94 5.31 -2.93 2.24
C LEU A 94 6.83 -2.95 2.22
N VAL A 95 7.43 -1.81 1.89
CA VAL A 95 8.87 -1.59 1.88
C VAL A 95 9.19 -0.63 3.02
N PRO A 96 9.99 -1.05 4.02
CA PRO A 96 10.46 -0.14 5.05
C PRO A 96 11.36 0.93 4.42
N PRO A 97 11.49 2.12 5.04
CA PRO A 97 12.55 3.04 4.64
C PRO A 97 13.86 2.24 4.63
N LYS A 98 14.70 2.45 3.60
CA LYS A 98 16.08 2.00 3.72
C LYS A 98 16.57 2.58 5.04
N ALA A 99 16.93 1.71 6.00
CA ALA A 99 17.72 2.16 7.11
C ALA A 99 18.86 2.94 6.46
N SER A 100 18.95 4.24 6.71
CA SER A 100 20.17 4.96 6.42
C SER A 100 21.25 4.08 7.01
N SER A 101 22.07 3.48 6.16
CA SER A 101 23.32 2.93 6.60
C SER A 101 24.08 4.16 7.11
N GLU A 102 23.86 4.52 8.38
CA GLU A 102 24.93 5.02 9.20
C GLU A 102 25.97 3.91 9.17
N GLU A 103 26.85 3.97 8.19
CA GLU A 103 28.14 3.31 8.26
C GLU A 103 28.83 3.90 9.49
N PRO A 104 29.06 3.12 10.55
CA PRO A 104 29.91 3.58 11.62
C PRO A 104 31.35 3.48 11.14
N ARG A 105 31.93 4.62 10.75
CA ARG A 105 33.28 5.13 11.12
C ARG A 105 33.95 5.93 10.01
#